data_AF-I3VYZ6-F1
#
_entry.id   AF-I3VYZ6-F1
#
_cell.length_a   1.000
_cell.length_b   1.000
_cell.length_c   1.000
_cell.angle_alpha   90.00
_cell.angle_beta   90.00
_cell.angle_gamma   90.00
#
_symmetry.space_group_name_H-M   'P 1'
#
loop_
_entity.id
_entity.type
_entity.pdbx_description
1 polymer ?
#
loop_
_entity_poly.entity_id
_entity_poly.type
_entity_poly.pdbx_seq_one_letter_code
_entity_poly.pdbx_strand_id
1 'polypeptide(L)' 'QEQINSAGYCIGGTVLASTVACYAAKRMKKRIKLATFFTTLLDFSQPGEVGAYINDTIISAIETQNNAKGYMDGRSL' A
#
# COMPACT_ATOMS: atom_id res chain seq x y z
N GLN A 1 -27.79 0.49 3.69
CA GLN A 1 -26.57 0.97 2.99
C GLN A 1 -26.13 -0.15 2.06
N GLU A 2 -25.99 0.15 0.78
CA GLU A 2 -25.50 -0.83 -0.20
C GLU A 2 -24.04 -1.16 0.05
N GLN A 3 -23.70 -2.44 -0.16
CA GLN A 3 -22.32 -2.92 -0.15
C GLN A 3 -21.76 -2.85 -1.57
N ILE A 4 -20.47 -2.55 -1.69
CA ILE A 4 -19.80 -2.48 -2.99
C ILE A 4 -18.91 -3.70 -3.23
N ASN A 5 -18.70 -4.06 -4.50
CA ASN A 5 -17.58 -4.89 -4.92
C ASN A 5 -16.41 -3.96 -5.24
N SER A 6 -15.22 -4.26 -4.76
CA SER A 6 -14.01 -3.49 -5.02
C SER A 6 -12.96 -4.33 -5.72
N ALA A 7 -12.12 -3.67 -6.50
CA ALA A 7 -10.92 -4.24 -7.09
C ALA A 7 -9.74 -3.31 -6.81
N GLY A 8 -8.58 -3.89 -6.53
CA GLY A 8 -7.32 -3.16 -6.39
C GLY A 8 -6.27 -3.73 -7.33
N TYR A 9 -5.49 -2.84 -7.95
CA TYR A 9 -4.42 -3.17 -8.88
C TYR A 9 -3.08 -2.67 -8.35
N CYS A 10 -2.04 -3.50 -8.42
CA CYS A 10 -0.69 -3.15 -7.94
C CYS A 10 -0.74 -2.65 -6.47
N ILE A 11 -0.11 -1.51 -6.16
CA ILE A 11 -0.12 -0.88 -4.83
C ILE A 11 -1.52 -0.52 -4.35
N GLY A 12 -2.46 -0.25 -5.26
CA GLY A 12 -3.86 0.00 -4.93
C GLY A 12 -4.53 -1.21 -4.27
N GLY A 13 -4.11 -2.43 -4.60
CA GLY A 13 -4.58 -3.63 -3.91
C GLY A 13 -4.05 -3.74 -2.50
N THR A 14 -2.80 -3.37 -2.25
CA THR A 14 -2.22 -3.35 -0.89
C THR A 14 -2.97 -2.34 -0.01
N VAL A 15 -3.31 -1.16 -0.56
CA VAL A 15 -4.15 -0.16 0.12
C VAL A 15 -5.55 -0.71 0.39
N LEU A 16 -6.17 -1.39 -0.58
CA LEU A 16 -7.49 -2.00 -0.42
C LEU A 16 -7.48 -3.07 0.69
N ALA A 17 -6.48 -3.95 0.73
CA ALA A 17 -6.35 -4.98 1.76
C ALA A 17 -6.21 -4.36 3.16
N SER A 18 -5.34 -3.35 3.30
CA SER A 18 -5.17 -2.60 4.55
C SER A 18 -6.46 -1.90 4.99
N THR A 19 -7.23 -1.38 4.04
CA THR A 19 -8.53 -0.73 4.32
C THR A 19 -9.54 -1.74 4.85
N VAL A 20 -9.66 -2.91 4.20
CA VAL A 20 -10.55 -3.99 4.64
C VAL A 20 -10.17 -4.46 6.05
N ALA A 21 -8.87 -4.68 6.30
CA ALA A 21 -8.36 -5.07 7.62
C ALA A 21 -8.67 -4.02 8.70
N CYS A 22 -8.44 -2.75 8.40
CA CYS A 22 -8.77 -1.63 9.30
C CYS A 22 -10.26 -1.57 9.63
N TYR A 23 -11.14 -1.75 8.64
CA TYR A 23 -12.59 -1.76 8.84
C TYR A 23 -13.02 -2.91 9.75
N ALA A 24 -12.45 -4.10 9.56
CA ALA A 24 -12.71 -5.26 10.41
C ALA A 24 -12.24 -5.02 11.85
N ALA A 25 -11.01 -4.54 12.03
CA ALA A 25 -10.43 -4.25 13.34
C ALA A 25 -11.25 -3.20 14.13
N LYS A 26 -11.77 -2.18 13.44
CA LYS A 26 -12.62 -1.14 14.03
C LYS A 26 -14.10 -1.52 14.15
N ARG A 27 -14.47 -2.76 13.81
CA ARG A 27 -15.86 -3.26 13.83
C ARG A 27 -16.83 -2.36 13.06
N MET A 28 -16.35 -1.75 11.97
CA MET A 28 -17.19 -0.94 11.10
C MET A 28 -18.22 -1.82 10.40
N LYS A 29 -19.40 -1.25 10.08
CA LYS A 29 -20.39 -1.95 9.25
C LYS A 29 -19.74 -2.40 7.94
N LYS A 30 -20.00 -3.64 7.51
CA LYS A 30 -19.44 -4.20 6.26
C LYS A 30 -19.87 -3.36 5.05
N ARG A 31 -18.93 -2.58 4.50
CA ARG A 31 -19.12 -1.75 3.28
C ARG A 31 -18.65 -2.44 2.00
N ILE A 32 -17.66 -3.34 2.12
CA ILE A 32 -17.10 -4.10 0.99
C ILE A 32 -17.63 -5.53 1.05
N LYS A 33 -18.31 -5.97 -0.02
CA LYS A 33 -18.86 -7.32 -0.18
C LYS A 33 -17.81 -8.28 -0.72
N LEU A 34 -17.04 -7.84 -1.72
CA LEU A 34 -15.98 -8.58 -2.39
C LEU A 34 -14.81 -7.63 -2.62
N ALA A 35 -13.58 -8.12 -2.43
CA ALA A 35 -12.35 -7.42 -2.78
C ALA A 35 -11.53 -8.34 -3.70
N THR A 36 -11.32 -7.92 -4.94
CA THR A 36 -10.47 -8.60 -5.93
C THR A 36 -9.12 -7.92 -6.02
N PHE A 37 -8.04 -8.69 -6.07
CA PHE A 37 -6.67 -8.18 -6.12
C PHE A 37 -6.01 -8.61 -7.43
N PHE A 38 -5.60 -7.66 -8.25
CA PHE A 38 -4.92 -7.88 -9.52
C PHE A 38 -3.46 -7.47 -9.39
N THR A 39 -2.54 -8.43 -9.59
CA THR A 39 -1.09 -8.22 -9.56
C THR A 39 -0.63 -7.41 -8.34
N THR A 40 -1.12 -7.80 -7.16
CA THR A 40 -0.89 -7.09 -5.90
C THR A 40 -0.04 -7.94 -4.96
N LEU A 41 1.02 -7.35 -4.41
CA LEU A 41 1.77 -7.93 -3.31
C LEU A 41 1.09 -7.59 -1.97
N LEU A 42 0.83 -8.62 -1.18
CA LEU A 42 0.38 -8.51 0.22
C LEU A 42 1.44 -9.02 1.20
N ASP A 43 2.21 -10.02 0.77
CA ASP A 43 3.43 -10.46 1.44
C ASP A 43 4.63 -9.90 0.66
N PHE A 44 5.44 -9.09 1.35
CA PHE A 44 6.62 -8.43 0.79
C PHE A 44 7.93 -9.13 1.16
N SER A 45 7.88 -10.34 1.77
CA SER A 45 9.09 -11.12 2.10
C SER A 45 9.94 -11.49 0.88
N GLN A 46 9.31 -11.62 -0.29
CA GLN A 46 9.96 -11.84 -1.58
C GLN A 46 9.44 -10.83 -2.62
N PRO A 47 9.96 -9.60 -2.63
CA PRO A 47 9.44 -8.51 -3.46
C PRO A 47 9.87 -8.59 -4.94
N GLY A 48 10.60 -9.64 -5.33
CA GLY A 48 11.16 -9.78 -6.67
C GLY A 48 12.31 -8.81 -6.93
N GLU A 49 12.48 -8.41 -8.19
CA GLU A 49 13.58 -7.54 -8.64
C GLU A 49 13.61 -6.18 -7.96
N VAL A 50 12.45 -5.65 -7.56
CA VAL A 50 12.35 -4.38 -6.82
C VAL A 50 13.14 -4.43 -5.52
N GLY A 51 13.29 -5.61 -4.90
CA GLY A 51 14.10 -5.80 -3.70
C GLY A 51 15.57 -5.43 -3.86
N ALA A 52 16.13 -5.51 -5.07
CA ALA A 52 17.52 -5.12 -5.33
C ALA A 52 17.76 -3.61 -5.14
N TYR A 53 16.70 -2.81 -5.22
CA TYR A 53 16.75 -1.35 -5.08
C TYR A 53 16.33 -0.88 -3.68
N ILE A 54 16.02 -1.79 -2.76
CA ILE A 54 15.63 -1.46 -1.39
C ILE A 54 16.83 -1.74 -0.47
N ASN A 55 17.45 -0.69 0.05
CA ASN A 55 18.52 -0.78 1.03
C ASN A 55 18.51 0.43 1.97
N ASP A 56 19.19 0.31 3.12
CA ASP A 56 19.18 1.32 4.17
C ASP A 56 19.70 2.68 3.70
N THR A 57 20.63 2.71 2.75
CA THR A 57 21.16 3.97 2.20
C THR A 57 20.09 4.74 1.44
N ILE A 58 19.34 4.06 0.55
CA ILE A 58 18.25 4.67 -0.22
C ILE A 58 17.12 5.10 0.72
N ILE A 59 16.73 4.24 1.66
CA ILE A 59 15.66 4.56 2.62
C ILE A 59 16.03 5.78 3.47
N SER A 60 17.23 5.82 4.04
CA SER A 60 17.68 6.95 4.87
C SER A 60 17.74 8.27 4.10
N ALA A 61 18.13 8.23 2.81
CA ALA A 61 18.12 9.41 1.96
C ALA A 61 16.70 9.94 1.72
N ILE A 62 15.74 9.04 1.45
CA ILE A 62 14.32 9.39 1.30
C ILE A 62 13.77 9.98 2.60
N GLU A 63 14.04 9.34 3.75
CA GLU A 63 13.60 9.82 5.06
C GLU A 63 14.17 11.21 5.39
N THR A 64 15.45 11.43 5.14
CA THR A 64 16.09 12.74 5.35
C THR A 64 15.41 13.83 4.51
N GLN A 65 15.15 13.54 3.24
CA GLN A 65 14.45 14.47 2.34
C GLN A 65 13.02 14.75 2.82
N ASN A 66 12.28 13.70 3.20
CA ASN A 66 10.89 13.82 3.65
C ASN A 66 10.78 14.56 4.98
N ASN A 67 11.72 14.34 5.91
CA ASN A 67 11.75 15.07 7.19
C ASN A 67 12.05 16.56 6.99
N ALA A 68 12.86 16.91 5.99
CA ALA A 68 13.18 18.30 5.68
C ALA A 68 12.04 19.03 4.92
N LYS A 69 11.36 18.36 3.98
CA LYS A 69 10.37 18.98 3.09
C LYS A 69 8.91 18.73 3.48
N GLY A 70 8.65 17.69 4.28
CA GLY A 70 7.31 17.19 4.60
C GLY A 70 6.63 16.38 3.49
N TYR A 71 7.27 16.21 2.34
CA TYR A 71 6.77 15.43 1.21
C TYR A 71 7.93 14.92 0.33
N MET A 72 7.65 13.85 -0.41
CA MET A 72 8.53 13.34 -1.46
C MET A 72 8.04 13.84 -2.82
N ASP A 73 8.91 14.49 -3.60
CA ASP A 73 8.55 14.92 -4.95
C ASP A 73 8.58 13.72 -5.90
N GLY A 74 7.46 13.44 -6.58
CA GLY A 74 7.34 12.31 -7.50
C GLY A 74 8.28 12.35 -8.70
N ARG A 75 8.92 13.49 -8.99
CA ARG A 75 9.98 13.63 -10.01
C ARG A 75 11.36 13.15 -9.54
N SER A 76 11.48 12.81 -8.27
CA SER A 76 12.73 12.29 -7.67
C SER A 76 12.81 10.75 -7.74
N LEU A 77 11.80 10.12 -8.36
CA LEU A 77 11.74 8.72 -8.76
C LEU A 77 12.14 8.60 -10.23
#